data_AF-A0A520HXU7-F1
#
_entry.id   AF-A0A520HXU7-F1
#
_cell.length_a   1.000
_cell.length_b   1.000
_cell.length_c   1.000
_cell.angle_alpha   90.00
_cell.angle_beta   90.00
_cell.angle_gamma   90.00
#
_symmetry.space_group_name_H-M   'P 1'
#
loop_
_entity.id
_entity.type
_entity.pdbx_description
1 polymer ?
#
loop_
_entity_poly.entity_id
_entity_poly.type
_entity_poly.pdbx_seq_one_letter_code
_entity_poly.pdbx_strand_id
1 'polypeptide(L)'
;MKNINLFYLLIALSCILGGCTAEGLTGPEGPTGQSGAKGETGAVGPAGKDGSVMYSGVGVPGMSIGVAGDYYLDKATGSLYGPKVVAGWGAPIVLV
;
A
#
# COMPACT_ATOMS: atom_id res chain seq x y z
N MET A 1 -47.20 -3.46 -80.60
CA MET A 1 -47.61 -2.73 -79.37
C MET A 1 -47.51 -3.58 -78.09
N LYS A 2 -47.65 -4.91 -78.13
CA LYS A 2 -47.59 -5.79 -76.93
C LYS A 2 -46.16 -6.03 -76.38
N ASN A 3 -45.17 -5.86 -77.23
CA ASN A 3 -43.75 -6.18 -77.04
C ASN A 3 -42.95 -5.05 -76.35
N ILE A 4 -43.44 -3.81 -76.41
CA ILE A 4 -42.82 -2.66 -75.72
C ILE A 4 -43.25 -2.59 -74.26
N ASN A 5 -44.53 -2.89 -73.97
CA ASN A 5 -45.04 -2.99 -72.59
C ASN A 5 -44.40 -4.13 -71.81
N LEU A 6 -44.01 -5.21 -72.50
CA LEU A 6 -43.29 -6.35 -71.89
C LEU A 6 -41.85 -5.98 -71.51
N PHE A 7 -41.20 -5.11 -72.29
CA PHE A 7 -39.84 -4.64 -72.00
C PHE A 7 -39.83 -3.67 -70.81
N TYR A 8 -40.83 -2.79 -70.71
CA TYR A 8 -41.03 -1.93 -69.53
C TYR A 8 -41.36 -2.73 -68.27
N LEU A 9 -42.13 -3.83 -68.40
CA LEU A 9 -42.42 -4.74 -67.30
C LEU A 9 -41.16 -5.45 -66.79
N LEU A 10 -40.26 -5.86 -67.70
CA LEU A 10 -39.00 -6.54 -67.34
C LEU A 10 -37.97 -5.59 -66.70
N ILE A 11 -37.88 -4.34 -67.18
CA ILE A 11 -37.02 -3.31 -66.55
C ILE A 11 -37.55 -2.96 -65.16
N ALA A 12 -38.86 -2.77 -65.00
CA ALA A 12 -39.49 -2.53 -63.71
C ALA A 12 -39.29 -3.71 -62.74
N LEU A 13 -39.36 -4.96 -63.22
CA LEU A 13 -39.08 -6.17 -62.44
C LEU A 13 -37.61 -6.25 -61.99
N SER A 14 -36.67 -5.79 -62.81
CA SER A 14 -35.24 -5.77 -62.46
C SER A 14 -34.88 -4.69 -61.43
N CYS A 15 -35.58 -3.55 -61.43
CA CYS A 15 -35.41 -2.52 -60.40
C CYS A 15 -35.98 -2.92 -59.03
N ILE A 16 -37.02 -3.76 -58.99
CA ILE A 16 -37.62 -4.25 -57.73
C ILE A 16 -36.72 -5.28 -57.03
N LEU A 17 -35.88 -6.00 -57.79
CA LEU A 17 -34.92 -6.98 -57.25
C LEU A 17 -33.55 -6.36 -56.94
N GLY A 18 -33.30 -5.11 -57.36
CA GLY A 18 -32.08 -4.34 -57.11
C GLY A 18 -32.09 -3.57 -55.79
N GLY A 19 -32.63 -4.16 -54.72
CA GLY A 19 -32.60 -3.60 -53.37
C GLY A 19 -31.17 -3.46 -52.84
N CYS A 20 -30.52 -2.35 -53.19
CA CYS A 20 -29.53 -1.67 -52.37
C CYS A 20 -30.27 -1.21 -51.10
N THR A 21 -29.87 -1.48 -49.86
CA THR A 21 -28.54 -1.48 -49.24
C THR A 21 -28.51 -2.56 -48.15
N ALA A 22 -27.43 -3.35 -48.11
CA ALA A 22 -27.12 -4.13 -46.92
C ALA A 22 -26.59 -3.16 -45.85
N GLU A 23 -27.47 -2.50 -45.09
CA GLU A 23 -27.08 -1.93 -43.81
C GLU A 23 -26.68 -3.10 -42.91
N GLY A 24 -25.39 -3.42 -42.92
CA GLY A 24 -24.80 -4.29 -41.92
C GLY A 24 -25.05 -3.65 -40.57
N LEU A 25 -26.01 -4.19 -39.82
CA LEU A 25 -26.27 -3.79 -38.44
C LEU A 25 -24.93 -3.81 -37.70
N THR A 26 -24.52 -2.67 -37.15
CA THR A 26 -23.31 -2.58 -36.34
C THR A 26 -23.35 -3.69 -35.30
N GLY A 27 -22.30 -4.51 -35.25
CA GLY A 27 -22.24 -5.66 -34.35
C GLY A 27 -22.41 -5.26 -32.88
N PRO A 28 -22.78 -6.21 -32.01
CA PRO A 28 -22.94 -5.92 -30.59
C PRO A 28 -21.65 -5.36 -30.00
N GLU A 29 -21.80 -4.45 -29.02
CA GLU A 29 -20.67 -3.95 -28.25
C GLU A 29 -19.92 -5.13 -27.61
N GLY A 30 -18.58 -5.06 -27.64
CA GLY A 30 -17.74 -6.10 -27.06
C GLY A 30 -17.90 -6.20 -25.54
N PRO A 31 -17.55 -7.34 -24.93
CA PRO A 31 -17.63 -7.49 -23.48
C PRO A 31 -16.73 -6.45 -22.79
N THR A 32 -17.20 -5.91 -21.67
CA THR A 32 -16.40 -5.06 -20.79
C THR A 32 -15.11 -5.79 -20.38
N GLY A 33 -13.97 -5.10 -20.44
CA GLY A 33 -12.68 -5.66 -20.04
C GLY A 33 -12.66 -6.16 -18.60
N GLN A 34 -11.82 -7.15 -18.31
CA GLN A 34 -11.63 -7.64 -16.95
C GLN A 34 -11.09 -6.54 -16.03
N SER A 35 -11.53 -6.55 -14.78
CA SER A 35 -11.01 -5.63 -13.76
C SER A 35 -9.51 -5.88 -13.51
N GLY A 36 -8.75 -4.82 -13.24
CA GLY A 36 -7.31 -4.92 -13.01
C GLY A 36 -6.95 -5.76 -11.78
N ALA A 37 -5.76 -6.35 -11.79
CA ALA A 37 -5.25 -7.07 -10.63
C ALA A 37 -5.12 -6.15 -9.40
N LYS A 38 -5.40 -6.69 -8.22
CA LYS A 38 -5.15 -6.00 -6.96
C LYS A 38 -3.65 -5.69 -6.83
N GLY A 39 -3.31 -4.46 -6.41
CA GLY A 39 -1.93 -4.06 -6.17
C GLY A 39 -1.24 -4.90 -5.08
N GLU A 40 0.08 -4.95 -5.14
CA GLU A 40 0.92 -5.64 -4.16
C GLU A 40 0.80 -4.99 -2.76
N THR A 41 1.02 -5.79 -1.72
CA THR A 41 1.12 -5.28 -0.34
C THR A 41 2.37 -4.40 -0.22
N GLY A 42 2.26 -3.27 0.48
CA GLY A 42 3.40 -2.39 0.74
C GLY A 42 4.51 -3.06 1.57
N ALA A 43 5.72 -2.50 1.49
CA ALA A 43 6.86 -2.98 2.26
C ALA A 43 6.64 -2.85 3.78
N VAL A 44 7.29 -3.73 4.54
CA VAL A 44 7.33 -3.65 6.01
C VAL A 44 8.13 -2.40 6.43
N GLY A 45 7.67 -1.70 7.47
CA GLY A 45 8.38 -0.55 8.02
C GLY A 45 9.71 -0.92 8.69
N PRO A 46 10.57 0.07 9.00
CA PRO A 46 11.83 -0.16 9.71
C PRO A 46 11.58 -0.68 11.14
N ALA A 47 12.58 -1.35 11.71
CA ALA A 47 12.56 -1.73 13.11
C ALA A 47 12.54 -0.49 14.03
N GLY A 48 11.99 -0.67 15.25
CA GLY A 48 12.06 0.34 16.29
C GLY A 48 13.48 0.57 16.79
N LYS A 49 13.70 1.67 17.53
CA LYS A 49 14.97 1.91 18.22
C LYS A 49 15.08 1.03 19.46
N ASP A 50 16.30 0.73 19.87
CA ASP A 50 16.59 0.05 21.13
C ASP A 50 16.07 0.88 22.32
N GLY A 51 15.57 0.17 23.34
CA GLY A 51 15.12 0.76 24.61
C GLY A 51 16.27 0.98 25.60
N SER A 52 15.92 1.42 26.80
CA SER A 52 16.87 1.60 27.90
C SER A 52 17.38 0.27 28.48
N VAL A 53 18.61 0.28 28.99
CA VAL A 53 19.22 -0.83 29.73
C VAL A 53 19.20 -0.56 31.24
N MET A 54 18.99 -1.63 32.03
CA MET A 54 19.08 -1.62 33.49
C MET A 54 20.38 -2.29 33.94
N TYR A 55 21.27 -1.52 34.57
CA TYR A 55 22.51 -2.00 35.17
C TYR A 55 22.35 -2.21 36.69
N SER A 56 23.24 -2.99 37.29
CA SER A 56 23.33 -3.08 38.75
C SER A 56 24.77 -3.32 39.21
N GLY A 57 25.08 -2.84 40.41
CA GLY A 57 26.40 -2.99 41.00
C GLY A 57 26.39 -2.60 42.47
N VAL A 58 27.57 -2.36 43.04
CA VAL A 58 27.75 -1.94 44.42
C VAL A 58 28.35 -0.54 44.41
N GLY A 59 27.68 0.40 45.09
CA GLY A 59 28.06 1.81 45.13
C GLY A 59 27.55 2.63 43.94
N VAL A 60 27.91 3.91 43.97
CA VAL A 60 27.55 4.91 42.95
C VAL A 60 28.09 4.48 41.57
N PRO A 61 27.25 4.49 40.51
CA PRO A 61 27.70 4.08 39.18
C PRO A 61 28.75 5.03 38.59
N GLY A 62 29.75 4.44 37.93
CA GLY A 62 30.74 5.19 37.17
C GLY A 62 30.18 5.82 35.89
N MET A 63 30.80 6.92 35.45
CA MET A 63 30.43 7.63 34.21
C MET A 63 30.59 6.79 32.94
N SER A 64 31.40 5.73 32.97
CA SER A 64 31.60 4.81 31.84
C SER A 64 30.50 3.74 31.70
N ILE A 65 29.64 3.56 32.71
CA ILE A 65 28.56 2.57 32.69
C ILE A 65 27.34 3.16 32.00
N GLY A 66 26.80 2.45 31.01
CA GLY A 66 25.57 2.81 30.30
C GLY A 66 25.67 4.06 29.42
N VAL A 67 24.63 4.30 28.64
CA VAL A 67 24.44 5.48 27.78
C VAL A 67 23.25 6.30 28.27
N ALA A 68 23.00 7.45 27.63
CA ALA A 68 21.87 8.29 28.01
C ALA A 68 20.54 7.54 27.85
N GLY A 69 19.68 7.62 28.87
CA GLY A 69 18.41 6.88 28.95
C GLY A 69 18.48 5.60 29.79
N ASP A 70 19.67 5.12 30.16
CA ASP A 70 19.83 3.91 30.97
C ASP A 70 19.61 4.16 32.47
N TYR A 71 19.41 3.08 33.21
CA TYR A 71 19.16 3.09 34.66
C TYR A 71 20.19 2.21 35.38
N TYR A 72 20.44 2.48 36.66
CA TYR A 72 21.37 1.70 37.47
C TYR A 72 20.85 1.52 38.90
N LEU A 73 20.93 0.30 39.42
CA LEU A 73 20.63 -0.02 40.81
C LEU A 73 21.91 -0.26 41.62
N ASP A 74 22.14 0.57 42.64
CA ASP A 74 23.13 0.31 43.69
C ASP A 74 22.55 -0.69 44.70
N LYS A 75 23.09 -1.91 44.70
CA LYS A 75 22.64 -3.01 45.54
C LYS A 75 23.08 -2.89 47.00
N ALA A 76 24.03 -2.02 47.33
CA ALA A 76 24.43 -1.81 48.72
C ALA A 76 23.46 -0.91 49.48
N THR A 77 22.94 0.10 48.80
CA THR A 77 22.07 1.12 49.41
C THR A 77 20.62 1.05 48.95
N GLY A 78 20.31 0.24 47.93
CA GLY A 78 18.99 0.22 47.30
C GLY A 78 18.70 1.51 46.50
N SER A 79 19.74 2.25 46.12
CA SER A 79 19.59 3.51 45.39
C SER A 79 19.41 3.27 43.89
N LEU A 80 18.33 3.79 43.32
CA LEU A 80 18.07 3.81 41.89
C LEU A 80 18.57 5.12 41.27
N TYR A 81 19.45 4.99 40.29
CA TYR A 81 19.99 6.09 39.50
C TYR A 81 19.40 6.08 38.09
N GLY A 82 19.21 7.26 37.52
CA GLY A 82 18.81 7.46 36.13
C GLY A 82 17.43 8.09 35.93
N PRO A 83 17.00 8.29 34.67
CA PRO A 83 17.73 7.91 33.46
C PRO A 83 19.03 8.71 33.31
N LYS A 84 20.12 8.03 32.90
CA LYS A 84 21.42 8.67 32.71
C LYS A 84 21.31 9.79 31.67
N VAL A 85 21.99 10.90 31.92
CA VAL A 85 22.14 12.02 30.99
C VAL A 85 23.61 12.26 30.70
N VAL A 86 23.92 13.22 29.81
CA VAL A 86 25.30 13.59 29.46
C VAL A 86 26.10 14.02 30.71
N ALA A 87 25.44 14.69 31.67
CA ALA A 87 26.04 15.09 32.94
C ALA A 87 26.25 13.92 33.92
N GLY A 88 25.73 12.72 33.63
CA GLY A 88 25.87 11.53 34.46
C GLY A 88 24.54 11.00 35.01
N TRP A 89 24.62 10.38 36.18
CA TRP A 89 23.54 9.58 36.76
C TRP A 89 22.53 10.35 37.62
N GLY A 90 22.81 11.61 37.95
CA GLY A 90 21.95 12.45 38.78
C GLY A 90 21.87 12.01 40.24
N ALA A 91 20.93 12.60 40.98
CA ALA A 91 20.65 12.22 42.36
C ALA A 91 19.81 10.93 42.40
N PRO A 92 20.16 9.95 43.25
CA PRO A 92 19.41 8.70 43.32
C PRO A 92 18.08 8.85 44.06
N ILE A 93 17.18 7.91 43.80
CA ILE A 93 16.01 7.63 44.63
C ILE A 93 16.35 6.41 45.50
N VAL A 94 16.28 6.54 46.82
CA VAL A 94 16.46 5.41 47.74
C VAL A 94 15.16 4.61 47.78
N LEU A 95 15.23 3.31 47.49
CA LEU A 95 14.06 2.44 47.41
C LEU A 95 13.74 1.69 48.72
N VAL A 96 14.61 1.82 49.72
CA VAL A 96 14.54 1.12 51.01
C VAL A 96 14.25 2.06 52.17
#